data_AF-A0A7Y2HAJ7-F1
#
_entry.id   AF-A0A7Y2HAJ7-F1
#
_cell.length_a   1.000
_cell.length_b   1.000
_cell.length_c   1.000
_cell.angle_alpha   90.00
_cell.angle_beta   90.00
_cell.angle_gamma   90.00
#
_symmetry.space_group_name_H-M   'P 1'
#
loop_
_entity.id
_entity.type
_entity.pdbx_description
1 polymer ?
#
loop_
_entity_poly.entity_id
_entity_poly.type
_entity_poly.pdbx_seq_one_letter_code
_entity_poly.pdbx_strand_id
1 'polypeptide(L)'
;MKTILSLLILCFLSCQQTREVRTDDTLLASAFGEELYLSDIESLLQSARSEQDSVSIIKNYTDGWLMDHILFEESRKHVRKDEKISELVEDYRKSLFIHQYEEAFLKTNLDTVITNNQLNSYFEKHKDEFSISEPIARYFLVKIKLDKVDDTLNTLWKTEDLPAIRSYVLKERGLVHLDIDHWQYISDLKTLIPEQLFNRISLKKAEEYDY
;
A
#
# COMPACT_ATOMS: atom_id res chain seq x y z
N MET A 1 71.00 17.46 -9.17
CA MET A 1 70.08 18.63 -9.24
C MET A 1 68.84 18.41 -10.11
N LYS A 2 68.89 17.59 -11.19
CA LYS A 2 67.70 17.32 -12.04
C LYS A 2 66.61 16.46 -11.37
N THR A 3 66.96 15.64 -10.38
CA THR A 3 66.01 14.76 -9.66
C THR A 3 65.21 15.48 -8.57
N ILE A 4 65.73 16.57 -8.00
CA ILE A 4 65.03 17.38 -6.98
C ILE A 4 63.96 18.26 -7.65
N LEU A 5 64.23 18.75 -8.87
CA LEU A 5 63.25 19.53 -9.65
C LEU A 5 62.08 18.66 -10.14
N SER A 6 62.31 17.35 -10.35
CA SER A 6 61.26 16.40 -10.74
C SER A 6 60.32 16.01 -9.59
N LEU A 7 60.76 16.13 -8.33
CA LEU A 7 59.95 15.80 -7.16
C LEU A 7 59.02 16.97 -6.75
N LEU A 8 59.41 18.21 -7.07
CA LEU A 8 58.62 19.41 -6.73
C LEU A 8 57.41 19.62 -7.65
N ILE A 9 57.45 19.10 -8.88
CA ILE A 9 56.38 19.22 -9.88
C ILE A 9 55.23 18.23 -9.63
N LEU A 10 55.50 17.11 -8.95
CA LEU A 10 54.48 16.10 -8.66
C LEU A 10 53.55 16.48 -7.50
N CYS A 11 53.92 17.46 -6.66
CA CYS A 11 53.09 17.91 -5.55
C CYS A 11 51.97 18.89 -5.94
N PHE A 12 52.00 19.48 -7.15
CA PHE A 12 50.98 20.44 -7.58
C PHE A 12 49.77 19.80 -8.28
N LEU A 13 49.78 18.49 -8.55
CA LEU A 13 48.66 17.78 -9.17
C LEU A 13 47.70 17.15 -8.15
N SER A 14 47.94 17.30 -6.84
CA SER A 14 47.16 16.62 -5.80
C SER A 14 46.07 17.48 -5.14
N CYS A 15 45.74 18.66 -5.66
CA CYS A 15 44.67 19.44 -5.04
C CYS A 15 43.89 20.25 -6.07
N GLN A 16 42.83 19.63 -6.60
CA GLN A 16 41.55 20.30 -6.85
C GLN A 16 40.53 19.21 -7.16
N GLN A 17 39.80 18.80 -6.11
CA GLN A 17 38.47 18.23 -6.29
C GLN A 17 37.66 19.32 -7.01
N THR A 18 37.55 19.23 -8.33
CA THR A 18 36.71 20.13 -9.12
C THR A 18 35.28 19.94 -8.65
N ARG A 19 34.81 20.88 -7.84
CA ARG A 19 33.41 21.03 -7.46
C ARG A 19 32.66 21.36 -8.75
N GLU A 20 31.75 20.46 -9.18
CA GLU A 20 30.86 20.78 -10.29
C GLU A 20 30.02 21.98 -9.87
N VAL A 21 30.36 23.16 -10.39
CA VAL A 21 29.52 24.34 -10.24
C VAL A 21 28.28 24.07 -11.07
N ARG A 22 27.15 23.80 -10.41
CA ARG A 22 25.83 23.71 -11.05
C ARG A 22 25.45 25.11 -11.55
N THR A 23 25.90 25.48 -12.74
CA THR A 23 25.79 26.86 -13.26
C THR A 23 24.36 27.32 -13.56
N ASP A 24 23.38 26.41 -13.53
CA ASP A 24 21.96 26.69 -13.84
C ASP A 24 21.03 26.43 -12.65
N ASP A 25 21.58 26.15 -11.47
CA ASP A 25 20.78 25.83 -10.27
C ASP A 25 20.81 26.98 -9.27
N THR A 26 19.65 27.29 -8.69
CA THR A 26 19.51 28.42 -7.77
C THR A 26 20.00 28.01 -6.39
N LEU A 27 21.06 28.67 -5.91
CA LEU A 27 21.56 28.50 -4.55
C LEU A 27 20.57 29.13 -3.55
N LEU A 28 20.07 28.33 -2.62
CA LEU A 28 19.13 28.76 -1.57
C LEU A 28 19.85 29.14 -0.27
N ALA A 29 20.82 28.33 0.16
CA ALA A 29 21.61 28.59 1.36
C ALA A 29 22.99 27.93 1.28
N SER A 30 23.91 28.38 2.12
CA SER A 30 25.20 27.71 2.34
C SER A 30 25.60 27.79 3.81
N ALA A 31 26.08 26.66 4.36
CA ALA A 31 26.54 26.55 5.73
C ALA A 31 27.70 25.57 5.84
N PHE A 32 28.78 25.97 6.51
CA PHE A 32 29.95 25.12 6.83
C PHE A 32 30.57 24.37 5.63
N GLY A 33 30.49 24.95 4.44
CA GLY A 33 31.03 24.34 3.22
C GLY A 33 30.03 23.47 2.46
N GLU A 34 28.81 23.29 2.96
CA GLU A 34 27.69 22.69 2.25
C GLU A 34 26.82 23.78 1.61
N GLU A 35 26.19 23.43 0.48
CA GLU A 35 25.38 24.33 -0.35
C GLU A 35 24.05 23.62 -0.63
N LEU A 36 22.94 24.31 -0.36
CA LEU A 36 21.60 23.83 -0.64
C LEU A 36 21.08 24.51 -1.89
N TYR A 37 20.66 23.73 -2.88
CA TYR A 37 20.11 24.23 -4.13
C TYR A 37 18.62 24.00 -4.25
N LEU A 38 17.98 24.71 -5.17
CA LEU A 38 16.56 24.56 -5.45
C LEU A 38 16.21 23.17 -5.98
N SER A 39 17.08 22.56 -6.79
CA SER A 39 16.87 21.19 -7.28
C SER A 39 16.82 20.14 -6.18
N ASP A 40 17.51 20.36 -5.05
CA ASP A 40 17.56 19.42 -3.93
C ASP A 40 16.20 19.34 -3.19
N ILE A 41 15.33 20.34 -3.37
CA ILE A 41 14.01 20.42 -2.73
C ILE A 41 12.84 20.35 -3.71
N GLU A 42 13.11 20.13 -5.00
CA GLU A 42 12.08 20.14 -6.05
C GLU A 42 10.98 19.10 -5.80
N SER A 43 11.35 17.92 -5.26
CA SER A 43 10.40 16.88 -4.89
C SER A 43 9.41 17.32 -3.79
N LEU A 44 9.83 18.19 -2.87
CA LEU A 44 8.97 18.72 -1.81
C LEU A 44 7.96 19.73 -2.38
N LEU A 45 8.34 20.46 -3.43
CA LEU A 45 7.49 21.46 -4.10
C LEU A 45 6.31 20.82 -4.85
N GLN A 46 6.38 19.53 -5.21
CA GLN A 46 5.25 18.82 -5.84
C GLN A 46 4.00 18.78 -4.95
N SER A 47 4.15 18.98 -3.64
CA SER A 47 3.04 19.01 -2.68
C SER A 47 2.38 20.39 -2.52
N ALA A 48 2.97 21.45 -3.10
CA ALA A 48 2.51 22.81 -2.94
C ALA A 48 1.21 23.08 -3.71
N ARG A 49 0.27 23.80 -3.08
CA ARG A 49 -1.05 24.07 -3.67
C ARG A 49 -1.20 25.48 -4.26
N SER A 50 -0.27 26.38 -3.97
CA SER A 50 -0.25 27.76 -4.50
C SER A 50 1.18 28.33 -4.49
N GLU A 51 1.38 29.46 -5.18
CA GLU A 51 2.69 30.15 -5.20
C GLU A 51 3.15 30.58 -3.80
N GLN A 52 2.24 31.10 -2.97
CA GLN A 52 2.55 31.50 -1.60
C GLN A 52 2.91 30.28 -0.72
N ASP A 53 2.29 29.14 -0.98
CA ASP A 53 2.59 27.87 -0.30
C ASP A 53 3.99 27.39 -0.66
N SER A 54 4.36 27.40 -1.95
CA SER A 54 5.70 27.08 -2.43
C SER A 54 6.77 27.96 -1.77
N VAL A 55 6.57 29.28 -1.71
CA VAL A 55 7.53 30.20 -1.07
C VAL A 55 7.68 29.89 0.42
N SER A 56 6.59 29.54 1.10
CA SER A 56 6.60 29.17 2.52
C SER A 56 7.33 27.84 2.77
N ILE A 57 7.12 26.85 1.90
CA ILE A 57 7.83 25.55 1.95
C ILE A 57 9.33 25.75 1.76
N ILE A 58 9.73 26.50 0.72
CA ILE A 58 11.14 26.79 0.44
C ILE A 58 11.79 27.46 1.64
N LYS A 59 11.16 28.52 2.18
CA LYS A 59 11.69 29.26 3.31
C LYS A 59 11.82 28.39 4.56
N ASN A 60 10.76 27.68 4.94
CA ASN A 60 10.75 26.86 6.15
C ASN A 60 11.77 25.70 6.06
N TYR A 61 11.87 25.05 4.89
CA TYR A 61 12.86 24.01 4.67
C TYR A 61 14.28 24.57 4.72
N THR A 62 14.53 25.70 4.04
CA THR A 62 15.86 26.34 4.02
C THR A 62 16.29 26.79 5.42
N ASP A 63 15.38 27.40 6.18
CA ASP A 63 15.62 27.82 7.58
C ASP A 63 15.90 26.60 8.48
N GLY A 64 15.15 25.51 8.32
CA GLY A 64 15.36 24.25 9.05
C GLY A 64 16.70 23.60 8.72
N TRP A 65 17.01 23.46 7.43
CA TRP A 65 18.28 22.95 6.94
C TRP A 65 19.46 23.74 7.51
N LEU A 66 19.38 25.07 7.51
CA LEU A 66 20.43 25.93 8.06
C LEU A 66 20.61 25.70 9.58
N MET A 67 19.50 25.65 10.32
CA MET A 67 19.51 25.40 11.76
C MET A 67 20.13 24.03 12.09
N ASP A 68 19.76 22.99 11.34
CA ASP A 68 20.30 21.64 11.52
C ASP A 68 21.81 21.61 11.34
N HIS A 69 22.34 22.30 10.33
CA HIS A 69 23.80 22.39 10.10
C HIS A 69 24.52 23.17 11.21
N ILE A 70 23.93 24.27 11.68
CA ILE A 70 24.47 25.04 12.81
C ILE A 70 24.51 24.19 14.07
N LEU A 71 23.41 23.52 14.40
CA LEU A 71 23.31 22.66 15.58
C LEU A 71 24.26 21.46 15.47
N PHE A 72 24.36 20.85 14.28
CA PHE A 72 25.28 19.75 14.04
C PHE A 72 26.73 20.17 14.25
N GLU A 73 27.18 21.28 13.67
CA GLU A 73 28.56 21.71 13.88
C GLU A 73 28.84 22.15 15.32
N GLU A 74 27.86 22.77 15.99
CA GLU A 74 28.02 23.09 17.40
C GLU A 74 28.09 21.83 18.26
N SER A 75 27.30 20.80 17.94
CA SER A 75 27.36 19.49 18.60
C SER A 75 28.72 18.83 18.41
N ARG A 76 29.32 18.90 17.23
CA ARG A 76 30.64 18.30 16.93
C ARG A 76 31.77 18.93 17.73
N LYS A 77 31.69 20.22 18.06
CA LYS A 77 32.66 20.90 18.92
C LYS A 77 32.59 20.43 20.38
N HIS A 78 31.40 20.06 20.84
CA HIS A 78 31.13 19.72 22.24
C HIS A 78 31.15 18.21 22.52
N VAL A 79 30.72 17.40 21.56
CA VAL A 79 30.70 15.94 21.62
C VAL A 79 32.00 15.41 21.01
N ARG A 80 32.99 15.13 21.85
CA ARG A 80 34.22 14.42 21.42
C ARG A 80 33.83 13.03 20.94
N LYS A 81 34.53 12.51 19.90
CA LYS A 81 34.34 11.17 19.31
C LYS A 81 33.94 10.13 20.36
N ASP A 82 32.64 9.84 20.44
CA ASP A 82 32.08 8.85 21.32
C ASP A 82 32.07 7.52 20.56
N GLU A 83 32.82 6.54 21.06
CA GLU A 83 32.91 5.20 20.50
C GLU A 83 31.51 4.57 20.36
N LYS A 84 30.57 4.91 21.27
CA LYS A 84 29.18 4.47 21.22
C LYS A 84 28.42 5.02 20.02
N ILE A 85 28.66 6.26 19.61
CA ILE A 85 28.04 6.82 18.41
C ILE A 85 28.57 6.10 17.17
N SER A 86 29.86 5.78 17.13
CA SER A 86 30.45 5.02 16.03
C SER A 86 29.86 3.61 15.93
N GLU A 87 29.66 2.94 17.07
CA GLU A 87 29.02 1.62 17.13
C GLU A 87 27.58 1.68 16.59
N LEU A 88 26.79 2.67 17.02
CA LEU A 88 25.41 2.86 16.55
C LEU A 88 25.33 3.11 15.04
N VAL A 89 26.25 3.92 14.49
CA VAL A 89 26.31 4.18 13.04
C VAL A 89 26.64 2.90 12.29
N GLU A 90 27.59 2.09 12.77
CA GLU A 90 27.95 0.82 12.13
C GLU A 90 26.82 -0.22 12.20
N ASP A 91 26.10 -0.31 13.31
CA ASP A 91 24.97 -1.23 13.44
C ASP A 91 23.78 -0.82 12.56
N TYR A 92 23.50 0.48 12.47
CA TYR A 92 22.50 0.98 11.55
C TYR A 92 22.90 0.71 10.10
N ARG A 93 24.19 0.94 9.75
CA ARG A 93 24.73 0.63 8.42
C ARG A 93 24.55 -0.85 8.07
N LYS A 94 24.92 -1.77 8.97
CA LYS A 94 24.70 -3.22 8.77
C LYS A 94 23.22 -3.53 8.53
N SER A 95 22.34 -2.97 9.34
CA SER A 95 20.89 -3.19 9.24
C SER A 95 20.34 -2.74 7.89
N LEU A 96 20.77 -1.58 7.38
CA LEU A 96 20.40 -1.10 6.05
C LEU A 96 20.86 -2.04 4.94
N PHE A 97 22.11 -2.54 5.00
CA PHE A 97 22.61 -3.48 3.99
C PHE A 97 21.86 -4.81 4.00
N ILE A 98 21.57 -5.36 5.18
CA ILE A 98 20.80 -6.60 5.31
C ILE A 98 19.41 -6.41 4.71
N HIS A 99 18.72 -5.34 5.10
CA HIS A 99 17.38 -5.06 4.59
C HIS A 99 17.36 -4.90 3.06
N GLN A 100 18.30 -4.13 2.51
CA GLN A 100 18.36 -3.93 1.06
C GLN A 100 18.65 -5.23 0.30
N TYR A 101 19.47 -6.11 0.88
CA TYR A 101 19.74 -7.44 0.31
C TYR A 101 18.51 -8.33 0.38
N GLU A 102 17.81 -8.39 1.52
CA GLU A 102 16.58 -9.15 1.68
C GLU A 102 15.52 -8.71 0.67
N GLU A 103 15.30 -7.41 0.49
CA GLU A 103 14.38 -6.90 -0.53
C GLU A 103 14.76 -7.32 -1.95
N ALA A 104 16.05 -7.22 -2.31
CA ALA A 104 16.53 -7.61 -3.62
C ALA A 104 16.41 -9.13 -3.84
N PHE A 105 16.68 -9.91 -2.80
CA PHE A 105 16.54 -11.36 -2.81
C PHE A 105 15.08 -11.76 -2.99
N LEU A 106 14.16 -11.18 -2.22
CA LEU A 106 12.73 -11.44 -2.33
C LEU A 106 12.20 -11.08 -3.72
N LYS A 107 12.58 -9.92 -4.28
CA LYS A 107 12.16 -9.52 -5.64
C LYS A 107 12.60 -10.49 -6.73
N THR A 108 13.72 -11.18 -6.53
CA THR A 108 14.28 -12.11 -7.53
C THR A 108 13.79 -13.54 -7.35
N ASN A 109 13.57 -13.97 -6.11
CA ASN A 109 13.38 -15.38 -5.77
C ASN A 109 11.94 -15.72 -5.34
N LEU A 110 11.10 -14.72 -5.09
CA LEU A 110 9.71 -14.95 -4.69
C LEU A 110 8.82 -14.95 -5.93
N ASP A 111 8.57 -16.14 -6.46
CA ASP A 111 7.54 -16.35 -7.46
C ASP A 111 6.17 -16.17 -6.79
N THR A 112 5.51 -15.04 -7.10
CA THR A 112 4.18 -14.71 -6.56
C THR A 112 3.05 -15.38 -7.35
N VAL A 113 3.36 -16.06 -8.46
CA VAL A 113 2.35 -16.70 -9.31
C VAL A 113 1.97 -18.06 -8.73
N ILE A 114 0.93 -18.07 -7.91
CA ILE A 114 0.33 -19.31 -7.41
C ILE A 114 -0.60 -19.86 -8.50
N THR A 115 -0.30 -21.07 -8.99
CA THR A 115 -1.15 -21.74 -9.98
C THR A 115 -2.38 -22.39 -9.32
N ASN A 116 -3.48 -22.51 -10.06
CA ASN A 116 -4.69 -23.20 -9.59
C ASN A 116 -4.40 -24.65 -9.13
N ASN A 117 -3.45 -25.34 -9.78
CA ASN A 117 -3.05 -26.69 -9.39
C ASN A 117 -2.37 -26.73 -8.02
N GLN A 118 -1.49 -25.77 -7.72
CA GLN A 118 -0.86 -25.65 -6.41
C GLN A 118 -1.88 -25.31 -5.33
N LEU A 119 -2.83 -24.41 -5.64
CA LEU A 119 -3.92 -24.05 -4.74
C LEU A 119 -4.78 -25.26 -4.40
N ASN A 120 -5.24 -26.01 -5.42
CA ASN A 120 -6.05 -27.21 -5.23
C ASN A 120 -5.29 -28.30 -4.45
N SER A 121 -4.00 -28.49 -4.77
CA SER A 121 -3.15 -29.49 -4.08
C SER A 121 -2.95 -29.13 -2.60
N TYR A 122 -2.75 -27.85 -2.31
CA TYR A 122 -2.63 -27.36 -0.95
C TYR A 122 -3.96 -27.49 -0.19
N PHE A 123 -5.07 -27.07 -0.80
CA PHE A 123 -6.40 -27.20 -0.22
C PHE A 123 -6.75 -28.65 0.12
N GLU A 124 -6.55 -29.59 -0.81
CA GLU A 124 -6.84 -31.00 -0.55
C GLU A 124 -5.92 -31.60 0.52
N LYS A 125 -4.66 -31.17 0.60
CA LYS A 125 -3.73 -31.61 1.64
C LYS A 125 -4.07 -31.08 3.03
N HIS A 126 -4.62 -29.88 3.11
CA HIS A 126 -4.91 -29.16 4.35
C HIS A 126 -6.42 -29.02 4.62
N LYS A 127 -7.24 -29.89 4.01
CA LYS A 127 -8.71 -29.79 4.02
C LYS A 127 -9.32 -29.73 5.42
N ASP A 128 -8.72 -30.44 6.37
CA ASP A 128 -9.14 -30.47 7.77
C ASP A 128 -8.94 -29.11 8.47
N GLU A 129 -7.98 -28.30 8.02
CA GLU A 129 -7.75 -26.93 8.53
C GLU A 129 -8.78 -25.93 7.99
N PHE A 130 -9.42 -26.25 6.86
CA PHE A 130 -10.45 -25.43 6.22
C PHE A 130 -11.87 -25.83 6.61
N SER A 131 -12.04 -26.55 7.72
CA SER A 131 -13.38 -26.92 8.21
C SER A 131 -14.16 -25.68 8.67
N ILE A 132 -15.34 -25.48 8.10
CA ILE A 132 -16.25 -24.40 8.48
C ILE A 132 -17.07 -24.85 9.69
N SER A 133 -17.26 -23.96 10.67
CA SER A 133 -18.03 -24.22 11.89
C SER A 133 -19.55 -24.30 11.65
N GLU A 134 -20.03 -23.68 10.58
CA GLU A 134 -21.44 -23.65 10.20
C GLU A 134 -21.59 -23.86 8.69
N PRO A 135 -22.63 -24.57 8.21
CA PRO A 135 -22.91 -24.66 6.78
C PRO A 135 -23.16 -23.27 6.15
N ILE A 136 -22.74 -23.17 4.90
CA ILE A 136 -22.90 -22.00 4.03
C ILE A 136 -23.79 -22.36 2.83
N ALA A 137 -24.46 -21.36 2.26
CA ALA A 137 -25.28 -21.49 1.08
C ALA A 137 -25.16 -20.25 0.18
N ARG A 138 -25.35 -20.46 -1.12
CA ARG A 138 -25.63 -19.40 -2.10
C ARG A 138 -27.12 -19.40 -2.37
N TYR A 139 -27.77 -18.24 -2.29
CA TYR A 139 -29.21 -18.16 -2.47
C TYR A 139 -29.65 -16.80 -3.00
N PHE A 140 -30.78 -16.79 -3.70
CA PHE A 140 -31.51 -15.57 -4.01
C PHE A 140 -32.67 -15.41 -3.04
N LEU A 141 -32.77 -14.22 -2.44
CA LEU A 141 -33.83 -13.88 -1.50
C LEU A 141 -34.38 -12.50 -1.81
N VAL A 142 -35.70 -12.45 -1.93
CA VAL A 142 -36.47 -11.21 -2.02
C VAL A 142 -37.53 -11.24 -0.93
N LYS A 143 -37.64 -10.14 -0.18
CA LYS A 143 -38.66 -9.96 0.85
C LYS A 143 -39.39 -8.66 0.62
N ILE A 144 -40.67 -8.76 0.28
CA ILE A 144 -41.57 -7.65 0.01
C ILE A 144 -42.86 -7.82 0.81
N LYS A 145 -43.62 -6.75 1.02
CA LYS A 145 -44.93 -6.83 1.65
C LYS A 145 -45.93 -7.52 0.72
N LEU A 146 -46.83 -8.32 1.28
CA LEU A 146 -47.76 -9.16 0.53
C LEU A 146 -48.72 -8.35 -0.36
N ASP A 147 -49.11 -7.15 0.08
CA ASP A 147 -49.96 -6.21 -0.67
C ASP A 147 -49.28 -5.60 -1.91
N LYS A 148 -47.97 -5.82 -2.06
CA LYS A 148 -47.15 -5.34 -3.17
C LYS A 148 -46.68 -6.46 -4.10
N VAL A 149 -47.12 -7.70 -3.88
CA VAL A 149 -46.85 -8.80 -4.79
C VAL A 149 -47.85 -8.70 -5.94
N ASP A 150 -47.33 -8.45 -7.14
CA ASP A 150 -48.10 -8.32 -8.38
C ASP A 150 -47.55 -9.27 -9.47
N ASP A 151 -48.31 -9.48 -10.55
CA ASP A 151 -47.95 -10.34 -11.68
C ASP A 151 -46.61 -9.95 -12.32
N THR A 152 -46.24 -8.67 -12.18
CA THR A 152 -44.94 -8.13 -12.58
C THR A 152 -43.78 -8.85 -11.90
N LEU A 153 -43.78 -8.99 -10.57
CA LEU A 153 -42.71 -9.68 -9.84
C LEU A 153 -42.63 -11.17 -10.20
N ASN A 154 -43.78 -11.83 -10.36
CA ASN A 154 -43.83 -13.23 -10.78
C ASN A 154 -43.26 -13.46 -12.17
N THR A 155 -43.48 -12.51 -13.08
CA THR A 155 -42.92 -12.56 -14.44
C THR A 155 -41.42 -12.34 -14.41
N LEU A 156 -40.95 -11.31 -13.69
CA LEU A 156 -39.52 -11.00 -13.55
C LEU A 156 -38.73 -12.16 -12.92
N TRP A 157 -39.31 -12.84 -11.93
CA TRP A 157 -38.69 -14.03 -11.31
C TRP A 157 -38.55 -15.19 -12.29
N LYS A 158 -39.55 -15.41 -13.16
CA LYS A 158 -39.50 -16.48 -14.18
C LYS A 158 -38.52 -16.17 -15.31
N THR A 159 -38.34 -14.90 -15.64
CA THR A 159 -37.39 -14.47 -16.68
C THR A 159 -35.97 -14.28 -16.12
N GLU A 160 -35.77 -14.47 -14.81
CA GLU A 160 -34.50 -14.31 -14.10
C GLU A 160 -33.81 -12.95 -14.35
N ASP A 161 -34.59 -11.88 -14.55
CA ASP A 161 -34.06 -10.53 -14.76
C ASP A 161 -33.67 -9.91 -13.40
N LEU A 162 -32.51 -10.34 -12.86
CA LEU A 162 -32.03 -9.93 -11.54
C LEU A 162 -31.93 -8.40 -11.37
N PRO A 163 -31.42 -7.62 -12.35
CA PRO A 163 -31.43 -6.17 -12.26
C PRO A 163 -32.84 -5.57 -12.13
N ALA A 164 -33.79 -6.05 -12.93
CA ALA A 164 -35.18 -5.58 -12.86
C ALA A 164 -35.83 -5.96 -11.53
N ILE A 165 -35.66 -7.20 -11.05
CA ILE A 165 -36.16 -7.65 -9.74
C ILE A 165 -35.60 -6.75 -8.63
N ARG A 166 -34.28 -6.49 -8.63
CA ARG A 166 -33.64 -5.61 -7.66
C ARG A 166 -34.28 -4.22 -7.65
N SER A 167 -34.45 -3.62 -8.83
CA SER A 167 -35.04 -2.28 -8.95
C SER A 167 -36.48 -2.23 -8.44
N TYR A 168 -37.29 -3.25 -8.76
CA TYR A 168 -38.68 -3.35 -8.36
C TYR A 168 -38.83 -3.49 -6.84
N VAL A 169 -38.07 -4.39 -6.23
CA VAL A 169 -38.16 -4.66 -4.79
C VAL A 169 -37.63 -3.47 -3.97
N LEU A 170 -36.56 -2.82 -4.43
CA LEU A 170 -36.04 -1.62 -3.77
C LEU A 170 -37.05 -0.45 -3.82
N LYS A 171 -37.77 -0.28 -4.93
CA LYS A 171 -38.85 0.72 -5.05
C LYS A 171 -39.93 0.50 -3.99
N GLU A 172 -40.30 -0.75 -3.73
CA GLU A 172 -41.30 -1.12 -2.74
C GLU A 172 -40.74 -1.24 -1.31
N ARG A 173 -39.49 -0.79 -1.08
CA ARG A 173 -38.76 -0.83 0.19
C ARG A 173 -38.64 -2.25 0.77
N GLY A 174 -38.55 -3.24 -0.11
CA GLY A 174 -38.26 -4.63 0.25
C GLY A 174 -36.77 -4.89 0.42
N LEU A 175 -36.45 -6.07 0.96
CA LEU A 175 -35.08 -6.57 1.07
C LEU A 175 -34.74 -7.42 -0.15
N VAL A 176 -33.54 -7.21 -0.69
CA VAL A 176 -33.02 -7.89 -1.89
C VAL A 176 -31.65 -8.48 -1.58
N HIS A 177 -31.50 -9.77 -1.83
CA HIS A 177 -30.24 -10.49 -1.89
C HIS A 177 -30.23 -11.31 -3.19
N LEU A 178 -29.50 -10.82 -4.19
CA LEU A 178 -29.44 -11.39 -5.55
C LEU A 178 -27.97 -11.46 -6.00
N ASP A 179 -27.12 -12.02 -5.16
CA ASP A 179 -25.68 -12.09 -5.37
C ASP A 179 -25.23 -13.54 -5.23
N ILE A 180 -24.79 -14.15 -6.34
CA ILE A 180 -24.40 -15.55 -6.38
C ILE A 180 -22.90 -15.76 -6.12
N ASP A 181 -22.11 -14.69 -6.16
CA ASP A 181 -20.66 -14.78 -6.00
C ASP A 181 -20.26 -14.91 -4.52
N HIS A 182 -21.22 -14.69 -3.61
CA HIS A 182 -20.98 -14.66 -2.18
C HIS A 182 -21.66 -15.82 -1.47
N TRP A 183 -20.85 -16.69 -0.85
CA TRP A 183 -21.33 -17.67 0.11
C TRP A 183 -21.72 -16.99 1.42
N GLN A 184 -22.90 -17.33 1.96
CA GLN A 184 -23.38 -16.80 3.22
C GLN A 184 -23.68 -17.91 4.21
N TYR A 185 -23.55 -17.62 5.50
CA TYR A 185 -23.88 -18.58 6.54
C TYR A 185 -25.39 -18.83 6.59
N ILE A 186 -25.77 -20.07 6.90
CA ILE A 186 -27.17 -20.44 7.02
C ILE A 186 -27.83 -19.76 8.24
N SER A 187 -27.06 -19.42 9.28
CA SER A 187 -27.52 -18.58 10.39
C SER A 187 -28.03 -17.23 9.92
N ASP A 188 -27.32 -16.56 9.01
CA ASP A 188 -27.74 -15.28 8.44
C ASP A 188 -29.10 -15.43 7.75
N LEU A 189 -29.28 -16.48 6.94
CA LEU A 189 -30.57 -16.77 6.30
C LEU A 189 -31.71 -16.95 7.32
N LYS A 190 -31.47 -17.66 8.43
CA LYS A 190 -32.48 -17.85 9.50
C LYS A 190 -32.93 -16.54 10.15
N THR A 191 -32.09 -15.50 10.15
CA THR A 191 -32.48 -14.17 10.67
C THR A 191 -33.41 -13.42 9.71
N LEU A 192 -33.29 -13.69 8.41
CA LEU A 192 -34.02 -12.96 7.37
C LEU A 192 -35.44 -13.50 7.14
N ILE A 193 -35.65 -14.81 7.35
CA ILE A 193 -36.90 -15.51 7.05
C ILE A 193 -37.54 -16.17 8.29
N PRO A 194 -38.88 -16.32 8.33
CA PRO A 194 -39.55 -17.05 9.39
C PRO A 194 -39.15 -18.53 9.44
N GLU A 195 -39.12 -19.10 10.64
CA GLU A 195 -38.73 -20.50 10.90
C GLU A 195 -39.57 -21.52 10.10
N GLN A 196 -40.87 -21.25 9.95
CA GLN A 196 -41.80 -22.08 9.18
C GLN A 196 -41.42 -22.20 7.69
N LEU A 197 -40.84 -21.14 7.13
CA LEU A 197 -40.36 -21.14 5.75
C LEU A 197 -39.01 -21.82 5.65
N PHE A 198 -38.12 -21.55 6.60
CA PHE A 198 -36.79 -22.18 6.67
C PHE A 198 -36.89 -23.71 6.72
N ASN A 199 -37.81 -24.26 7.53
CA ASN A 199 -38.00 -25.72 7.65
C ASN A 199 -38.50 -26.40 6.36
N ARG A 200 -39.00 -25.64 5.37
CA ARG A 200 -39.39 -26.16 4.06
C ARG A 200 -38.23 -26.20 3.07
N ILE A 201 -37.12 -25.53 3.36
CA ILE A 201 -35.97 -25.46 2.46
C ILE A 201 -35.16 -26.77 2.60
N SER A 202 -34.98 -27.47 1.48
CA SER A 202 -34.14 -28.67 1.43
C SER A 202 -32.70 -28.30 1.11
N LEU A 203 -31.86 -28.19 2.15
CA LEU A 203 -30.44 -27.87 2.02
C LEU A 203 -29.55 -29.05 1.59
N LYS A 204 -30.15 -30.25 1.41
CA LYS A 204 -29.41 -31.49 1.12
C LYS A 204 -29.15 -31.73 -0.37
N LYS A 205 -29.71 -30.91 -1.27
CA LYS A 205 -29.61 -31.10 -2.71
C LYS A 205 -28.74 -29.99 -3.29
N ALA A 206 -27.53 -30.34 -3.70
CA ALA A 206 -26.72 -29.49 -4.56
C ALA A 206 -27.31 -29.60 -5.97
N GLU A 207 -28.32 -28.78 -6.27
CA GLU A 207 -28.64 -28.49 -7.67
C GLU A 207 -27.61 -27.46 -8.13
N GLU A 208 -26.80 -27.84 -9.11
CA GLU A 208 -25.90 -26.91 -9.80
C GLU A 208 -26.80 -25.91 -10.55
N TYR A 209 -26.77 -24.66 -10.11
CA TYR A 209 -27.37 -23.55 -10.84
C TYR A 209 -26.31 -23.07 -11.83
N ASP A 210 -26.35 -23.63 -13.05
CA ASP A 210 -25.53 -23.16 -14.16
C ASP A 210 -26.19 -21.94 -14.80
N TYR A 211 -25.40 -20.88 -14.98
CA TYR A 211 -25.74 -19.70 -15.78
C TYR A 211 -25.15 -19.80 -17.17
#